data_AF-A0A3N5QAA0-F1
#
_entry.id   AF-A0A3N5QAA0-F1
#
_cell.length_a   1.000
_cell.length_b   1.000
_cell.length_c   1.000
_cell.angle_alpha   90.00
_cell.angle_beta   90.00
_cell.angle_gamma   90.00
#
_symmetry.space_group_name_H-M   'P 1'
#
loop_
_entity.id
_entity.type
_entity.pdbx_description
1 polymer ?
#
loop_
_entity_poly.entity_id
_entity_poly.type
_entity_poly.pdbx_seq_one_letter_code
_entity_poly.pdbx_strand_id
1 'polypeptide(L)' 'MPLIHLIIVLVVVGLVLWVINSYIPMQATIKRILNVVVVIAVIIWLLSVFGVIGNISAIRIGK' A
#
# COMPACT_ATOMS: atom_id res chain seq x y z
N MET A 1 7.05 12.49 -3.41
CA MET A 1 7.26 11.71 -4.64
C MET A 1 6.33 12.26 -5.72
N PRO A 2 6.75 12.37 -6.99
CA PRO A 2 5.86 12.84 -8.06
C PRO A 2 4.61 11.95 -8.12
N LEU A 3 3.44 12.53 -8.38
CA LEU A 3 2.13 11.82 -8.42
C LEU A 3 2.18 10.51 -9.25
N ILE A 4 2.99 10.51 -10.31
CA ILE A 4 3.23 9.35 -11.17
C ILE A 4 3.78 8.14 -10.40
N HIS A 5 4.66 8.35 -9.42
CA HIS A 5 5.27 7.27 -8.63
C HIS A 5 4.25 6.62 -7.69
N LEU A 6 3.33 7.41 -7.13
CA LEU A 6 2.23 6.91 -6.29
C LEU A 6 1.30 6.00 -7.09
N ILE A 7 0.95 6.42 -8.31
CA ILE A 7 0.13 5.63 -9.24
C ILE A 7 0.83 4.32 -9.60
N ILE A 8 2.13 4.38 -9.94
CA ILE A 8 2.92 3.18 -10.27
C ILE A 8 2.90 2.18 -9.10
N VAL A 9 3.12 2.62 -7.87
CA VAL A 9 3.13 1.71 -6.72
C VAL A 9 1.74 1.11 -6.46
N LEU A 10 0.66 1.88 -6.58
CA LEU A 10 -0.71 1.35 -6.47
C LEU A 10 -0.99 0.27 -7.51
N VAL A 11 -0.55 0.47 -8.76
CA VAL A 11 -0.68 -0.53 -9.82
C VAL A 11 0.14 -1.78 -9.52
N VAL A 12 1.39 -1.62 -9.06
CA VAL A 12 2.26 -2.74 -8.69
C VAL A 12 1.67 -3.55 -7.53
N VAL A 13 1.21 -2.89 -6.48
CA VAL A 13 0.59 -3.54 -5.32
C VAL A 13 -0.69 -4.26 -5.72
N GLY A 14 -1.53 -3.64 -6.57
CA GLY A 14 -2.75 -4.27 -7.10
C GLY A 14 -2.46 -5.51 -7.94
N LEU A 15 -1.43 -5.46 -8.81
CA LEU A 15 -0.99 -6.60 -9.60
C LEU A 15 -0.45 -7.74 -8.73
N VAL A 16 0.35 -7.43 -7.72
CA VAL A 16 0.88 -8.43 -6.77
C VAL A 16 -0.26 -9.14 -6.05
N LEU A 17 -1.25 -8.37 -5.54
CA LEU A 17 -2.45 -8.93 -4.91
C LEU A 17 -3.24 -9.84 -5.85
N TRP A 18 -3.43 -9.39 -7.09
CA TRP A 18 -4.16 -10.13 -8.11
C TRP A 18 -3.48 -11.46 -8.44
N VAL A 19 -2.15 -11.45 -8.64
CA VAL A 19 -1.36 -12.67 -8.89
C VAL A 19 -1.48 -13.62 -7.71
N ILE A 20 -1.33 -13.14 -6.49
CA ILE A 20 -1.42 -13.99 -5.30
C ILE A 20 -2.82 -14.63 -5.17
N ASN A 21 -3.89 -13.87 -5.41
CA ASN A 21 -5.26 -14.39 -5.34
C ASN A 21 -5.64 -15.29 -6.54
N SER A 22 -5.03 -15.09 -7.70
CA SER A 22 -5.33 -15.84 -8.93
C SER A 22 -4.55 -17.14 -9.05
N TYR A 23 -3.30 -17.20 -8.57
CA TYR A 23 -2.42 -18.35 -8.74
C TYR A 23 -2.36 -19.27 -7.53
N ILE A 24 -2.78 -18.81 -6.35
CA ILE A 24 -2.80 -19.64 -5.14
C ILE A 24 -4.25 -20.07 -4.86
N PRO A 25 -4.65 -21.32 -5.16
CA PRO A 25 -5.95 -21.84 -4.80
C PRO A 25 -6.03 -21.99 -3.28
N MET A 26 -6.55 -20.95 -2.62
CA MET A 26 -6.57 -20.85 -1.18
C MET A 26 -7.97 -21.13 -0.63
N GLN A 27 -8.04 -21.87 0.49
CA GLN A 27 -9.28 -22.09 1.22
C GLN A 27 -9.91 -20.76 1.65
N ALA A 28 -11.25 -20.69 1.66
CA ALA A 28 -12.01 -19.45 1.86
C ALA A 28 -11.58 -18.66 3.11
N THR A 29 -11.26 -19.34 4.21
CA THR A 29 -10.79 -18.72 5.46
C THR A 29 -9.46 -18.01 5.29
N ILE A 30 -8.48 -18.66 4.65
CA ILE A 30 -7.16 -18.08 4.43
C ILE A 30 -7.26 -16.92 3.42
N LYS A 31 -8.15 -17.03 2.42
CA LYS A 31 -8.37 -15.97 1.41
C LYS A 31 -8.86 -14.68 2.07
N ARG A 32 -9.76 -14.81 3.05
CA ARG A 32 -10.25 -13.68 3.83
C ARG A 32 -9.15 -13.02 4.66
N ILE A 33 -8.32 -13.81 5.35
CA ILE A 33 -7.22 -13.29 6.18
C ILE A 33 -6.21 -12.54 5.30
N LEU A 34 -5.80 -13.13 4.18
CA LEU A 34 -4.81 -12.53 3.29
C LEU A 34 -5.31 -11.20 2.70
N ASN A 35 -6.55 -11.15 2.21
CA ASN A 35 -7.10 -9.92 1.66
C ASN A 35 -7.19 -8.82 2.73
N VAL A 36 -7.62 -9.16 3.95
CA VAL A 36 -7.65 -8.21 5.08
C VAL A 36 -6.24 -7.69 5.40
N VAL A 37 -5.25 -8.58 5.51
CA VAL A 37 -3.86 -8.20 5.79
C VAL A 37 -3.31 -7.29 4.71
N VAL A 38 -3.52 -7.61 3.43
CA VAL A 38 -2.98 -6.77 2.37
C VAL A 38 -3.71 -5.43 2.31
N VAL A 39 -5.03 -5.39 2.46
CA VAL A 39 -5.79 -4.13 2.50
C VAL A 39 -5.27 -3.24 3.64
N ILE A 40 -5.02 -3.80 4.83
CA ILE A 40 -4.42 -3.05 5.95
C ILE A 40 -3.03 -2.53 5.59
N ALA A 41 -2.17 -3.36 4.98
CA ALA A 41 -0.84 -2.94 4.55
C ALA A 41 -0.90 -1.80 3.52
N VAL A 42 -1.83 -1.86 2.56
CA VAL A 42 -2.07 -0.79 1.58
C VAL A 42 -2.53 0.49 2.26
N ILE A 43 -3.44 0.42 3.23
CA ILE A 43 -3.93 1.60 3.98
C ILE A 43 -2.78 2.26 4.74
N ILE A 44 -1.98 1.49 5.47
CA ILE A 44 -0.81 2.00 6.20
C ILE A 44 0.19 2.64 5.24
N TRP A 45 0.49 1.97 4.12
CA TRP A 45 1.38 2.49 3.11
C TRP A 45 0.85 3.81 2.50
N LEU A 46 -0.44 3.87 2.18
CA LEU A 46 -1.11 5.09 1.71
C LEU A 46 -0.94 6.23 2.72
N LEU A 47 -1.20 5.99 4.00
CA LEU A 47 -1.06 7.00 5.07
C LEU A 47 0.39 7.52 5.19
N SER A 48 1.39 6.64 5.03
CA SER A 48 2.79 7.04 4.97
C SER A 48 3.11 7.87 3.73
N VAL A 49 2.59 7.51 2.55
CA VAL A 49 2.86 8.19 1.28
C VAL A 49 2.14 9.53 1.15
N PHE A 50 0.91 9.64 1.63
CA PHE A 50 0.15 10.89 1.70
C PHE A 50 0.74 11.88 2.72
N GLY A 51 1.80 11.49 3.43
CA GLY A 51 2.60 12.42 4.21
C GLY A 51 2.01 12.73 5.57
N VAL A 52 1.08 11.92 6.12
CA VAL A 52 0.72 12.00 7.54
C VAL A 52 1.93 11.68 8.43
N ILE A 53 2.86 10.86 7.91
CA ILE A 53 4.15 10.52 8.55
C ILE A 53 5.34 11.23 7.86
N GLY A 54 5.17 11.72 6.61
CA GLY A 54 6.25 12.27 5.78
C GLY A 54 6.34 13.80 5.69
N ASN A 55 5.26 14.56 5.96
CA ASN A 55 5.30 16.03 5.89
C ASN A 55 6.00 16.70 7.08
N ILE A 56 6.52 15.93 8.04
CA ILE A 56 7.43 16.45 9.07
C ILE A 56 8.81 16.81 8.51
N SER A 57 9.19 16.34 7.30
CA SER A 57 10.46 16.74 6.66
C SER A 57 10.37 18.04 5.84
N ALA A 58 9.18 18.60 5.63
CA ALA A 58 8.99 19.88 4.92
C ALA A 58 8.92 21.10 5.85
N ILE A 59 8.82 20.88 7.18
CA ILE A 59 8.95 21.95 8.17
C ILE A 59 10.45 22.18 8.41
N ARG A 60 11.01 23.12 7.65
CA ARG A 60 12.26 23.80 8.01
C ARG A 60 12.00 24.59 9.30
N ILE A 61 12.22 23.95 10.45
CA ILE A 61 12.47 24.65 11.71
C ILE A 61 13.86 25.30 11.58
N GLY A 62 13.95 26.61 11.85
CA GLY A 62 15.21 27.30 12.09
C GLY A 62 15.71 28.18 10.95
N LYS A 63 15.50 29.48 11.09
CA LYS A 63 16.54 30.47 10.81
C LYS A 63 17.27 30.73 12.12
#